data_AF-A0A411HKS0-F1
#
_entry.id   AF-A0A411HKS0-F1
#
_cell.length_a   1.000
_cell.length_b   1.000
_cell.length_c   1.000
_cell.angle_alpha   90.00
_cell.angle_beta   90.00
_cell.angle_gamma   90.00
#
_symmetry.space_group_name_H-M   'P 1'
#
loop_
_entity.id
_entity.type
_entity.pdbx_description
1 polymer ?
#
loop_
_entity_poly.entity_id
_entity_poly.type
_entity_poly.pdbx_seq_one_letter_code
_entity_poly.pdbx_strand_id
1 'polypeptide(L)'
;MFKFLLKFKQSGKRSTPAPAFDKLAGAENLSDEGLTRFLREAIASQNSTFGALFLVAVANWRYDYIIMKQVVQFGLGFTDSLEGYAQFQTYLLEKHRSNTLEDEIARRAIIYRYLAALTHMLTFRARKRPELWDDVADFWVAVLPGARAIRRTIEETALWRADDTKEFSEVTTEVDGENYCLRHLLPQEIRSHAKINEWREKDWSHEQRAEMEQLDAEIGRMINGPR
;
A
#
# COMPACT_ATOMS: atom_id res chain seq x y z
N MET A 1 -38.07 -7.59 -7.38
CA MET A 1 -37.00 -6.59 -7.21
C MET A 1 -35.70 -7.31 -6.88
N PHE A 2 -35.10 -8.05 -7.82
CA PHE A 2 -33.74 -8.62 -7.74
C PHE A 2 -33.35 -9.14 -9.14
N LYS A 3 -32.74 -8.26 -9.95
CA LYS A 3 -32.05 -8.59 -11.21
C LYS A 3 -30.82 -7.69 -11.28
N PHE A 4 -29.78 -8.04 -10.54
CA PHE A 4 -28.44 -7.47 -10.68
C PHE A 4 -27.37 -8.56 -10.55
N LEU A 5 -27.62 -9.71 -11.17
CA LEU A 5 -26.61 -10.70 -11.51
C LEU A 5 -26.47 -10.70 -13.03
N LEU A 6 -25.22 -10.66 -13.50
CA LEU A 6 -24.75 -10.70 -14.90
C LEU A 6 -24.50 -9.34 -15.59
N LYS A 7 -23.38 -8.71 -15.21
CA LYS A 7 -22.35 -8.30 -16.19
C LYS A 7 -20.95 -8.69 -15.70
N PHE A 8 -20.77 -9.96 -15.31
CA PHE A 8 -19.45 -10.59 -15.40
C PHE A 8 -19.19 -10.85 -16.88
N LYS A 9 -18.79 -9.80 -17.60
CA LYS A 9 -18.21 -9.98 -18.93
C LYS A 9 -16.89 -10.70 -18.68
N GLN A 10 -16.77 -11.89 -19.25
CA GLN A 10 -15.58 -12.73 -19.31
C GLN A 10 -14.42 -11.99 -20.01
N SER A 11 -13.86 -10.95 -19.40
CA SER A 11 -12.48 -10.55 -19.69
C SER A 11 -11.61 -11.32 -18.70
N GLY A 12 -11.40 -12.60 -19.02
CA GLY A 12 -10.57 -13.54 -18.27
C GLY A 12 -9.09 -13.18 -18.28
N LYS A 13 -8.71 -12.04 -17.70
CA LYS A 13 -7.41 -11.92 -17.07
C LYS A 13 -7.61 -12.33 -15.63
N ARG A 14 -7.31 -13.60 -15.32
CA ARG A 14 -7.05 -14.02 -13.95
C ARG A 14 -6.02 -13.04 -13.40
N SER A 15 -6.44 -12.18 -12.49
CA SER A 15 -5.50 -11.36 -11.71
C SER A 15 -4.44 -12.30 -11.15
N THR A 16 -3.19 -11.87 -11.20
CA THR A 16 -2.00 -12.58 -10.73
C THR A 16 -2.29 -13.38 -9.46
N PRO A 17 -1.93 -14.67 -9.38
CA PRO A 17 -2.13 -15.45 -8.17
C PRO A 17 -1.46 -14.71 -7.01
N ALA A 18 -2.19 -14.55 -5.90
CA ALA A 18 -1.61 -14.06 -4.67
C ALA A 18 -0.42 -14.97 -4.28
N PRO A 19 0.66 -14.42 -3.70
CA PRO A 19 1.78 -15.23 -3.23
C PRO A 19 1.29 -16.38 -2.34
N ALA A 20 1.95 -17.53 -2.43
CA ALA A 20 1.55 -18.76 -1.74
C ALA A 20 1.27 -18.48 -0.25
N PHE A 21 0.02 -18.71 0.15
CA PHE A 21 -0.56 -18.35 1.45
C PHE A 21 0.24 -18.90 2.64
N ASP A 22 0.89 -20.05 2.49
CA ASP A 22 1.69 -20.69 3.55
C ASP A 22 2.93 -19.87 3.94
N LYS A 23 3.36 -18.94 3.09
CA LYS A 23 4.45 -18.01 3.40
C LYS A 23 4.00 -16.76 4.15
N LEU A 24 2.70 -16.47 4.19
CA LEU A 24 2.18 -15.22 4.77
C LEU A 24 2.12 -15.30 6.30
N ALA A 25 1.69 -16.42 6.87
CA ALA A 25 1.48 -16.53 8.32
C ALA A 25 2.79 -16.39 9.11
N GLY A 26 2.77 -15.55 10.15
CA GLY A 26 3.91 -15.35 11.04
C GLY A 26 4.92 -14.30 10.57
N ALA A 27 4.71 -13.65 9.42
CA ALA A 27 5.60 -12.61 8.93
C ALA A 27 5.69 -11.40 9.89
N GLU A 28 4.67 -11.19 10.72
CA GLU A 28 4.67 -10.16 11.77
C GLU A 28 5.74 -10.40 12.86
N ASN A 29 6.18 -11.66 13.04
CA ASN A 29 7.20 -12.04 14.02
C ASN A 29 8.63 -12.05 13.45
N LEU A 30 8.80 -11.72 12.16
CA LEU A 30 10.12 -11.68 11.54
C LEU A 30 10.99 -10.54 12.13
N SER A 31 12.30 -10.76 12.07
CA SER A 31 13.29 -9.69 12.25
C SER A 31 13.10 -8.60 11.19
N ASP A 32 13.72 -7.44 11.37
CA ASP A 32 13.61 -6.36 10.38
C ASP A 32 14.10 -6.79 9.00
N GLU A 33 15.25 -7.45 8.93
CA GLU A 33 15.79 -7.98 7.69
C GLU A 33 14.82 -8.99 7.05
N GLY A 34 14.22 -9.87 7.87
CA GLY A 34 13.25 -10.85 7.41
C GLY A 34 11.98 -10.20 6.86
N LEU A 35 11.45 -9.20 7.56
CA LEU A 35 10.25 -8.47 7.17
C LEU A 35 10.48 -7.65 5.88
N THR A 36 11.62 -6.94 5.80
CA THR A 36 12.01 -6.20 4.59
C THR A 36 12.13 -7.15 3.40
N ARG A 37 12.83 -8.28 3.56
CA ARG A 37 12.99 -9.27 2.48
C ARG A 37 11.64 -9.83 2.04
N PHE A 38 10.78 -10.17 2.99
CA PHE A 38 9.44 -10.67 2.71
C PHE A 38 8.60 -9.65 1.92
N LEU A 39 8.57 -8.39 2.36
CA LEU A 39 7.84 -7.33 1.66
C LEU A 39 8.40 -7.08 0.26
N ARG A 40 9.73 -7.09 0.09
CA ARG A 40 10.40 -7.00 -1.23
C ARG A 40 10.02 -8.16 -2.15
N GLU A 41 10.05 -9.39 -1.66
CA GLU A 41 9.62 -10.57 -2.44
C GLU A 41 8.14 -10.48 -2.83
N ALA A 42 7.29 -9.97 -1.95
CA ALA A 42 5.87 -9.79 -2.21
C ALA A 42 5.60 -8.80 -3.36
N ILE A 43 6.46 -7.79 -3.55
CA ILE A 43 6.33 -6.76 -4.60
C ILE A 43 7.16 -7.02 -5.87
N ALA A 44 8.22 -7.82 -5.79
CA ALA A 44 9.22 -7.99 -6.87
C ALA A 44 8.66 -8.51 -8.20
N SER A 45 7.49 -9.14 -8.20
CA SER A 45 6.82 -9.68 -9.41
C SER A 45 5.49 -9.00 -9.72
N GLN A 46 5.18 -7.87 -9.09
CA GLN A 46 3.84 -7.31 -9.08
C GLN A 46 3.67 -6.15 -10.06
N ASN A 47 2.49 -6.08 -10.67
CA ASN A 47 2.14 -5.05 -11.65
C ASN A 47 1.42 -3.85 -10.98
N SER A 48 1.10 -2.82 -11.77
CA SER A 48 0.37 -1.64 -11.28
C SER A 48 -0.98 -1.97 -10.64
N THR A 49 -1.66 -3.05 -11.05
CA THR A 49 -2.90 -3.52 -10.41
C THR A 49 -2.67 -3.92 -8.95
N PHE A 50 -1.61 -4.67 -8.67
CA PHE A 50 -1.27 -5.02 -7.29
C PHE A 50 -1.03 -3.76 -6.45
N GLY A 51 -0.22 -2.83 -6.96
CA GLY A 51 0.06 -1.57 -6.26
C GLY A 51 -1.22 -0.79 -5.96
N ALA A 52 -2.13 -0.69 -6.94
CA ALA A 52 -3.43 -0.04 -6.76
C ALA A 52 -4.27 -0.70 -5.66
N LEU A 53 -4.40 -2.03 -5.67
CA LEU A 53 -5.17 -2.76 -4.66
C LEU A 53 -4.52 -2.65 -3.27
N PHE A 54 -3.19 -2.70 -3.20
CA PHE A 54 -2.45 -2.46 -1.97
C PHE A 54 -2.71 -1.05 -1.41
N LEU A 55 -2.69 -0.02 -2.25
CA LEU A 55 -2.94 1.36 -1.83
C LEU A 55 -4.36 1.57 -1.28
N VAL A 56 -5.35 0.84 -1.80
CA VAL A 56 -6.70 0.82 -1.20
C VAL A 56 -6.66 0.22 0.20
N ALA A 57 -5.94 -0.88 0.40
CA ALA A 57 -5.77 -1.47 1.73
C ALA A 57 -5.05 -0.52 2.70
N VAL A 58 -4.03 0.20 2.22
CA VAL A 58 -3.35 1.22 3.01
C VAL A 58 -4.31 2.36 3.36
N ALA A 59 -5.12 2.88 2.44
CA ALA A 59 -6.05 3.96 2.79
C ALA A 59 -7.03 3.58 3.94
N ASN A 60 -7.38 2.29 4.04
CA ASN A 60 -8.37 1.80 5.01
C ASN A 60 -7.77 1.25 6.32
N TRP A 61 -6.44 1.17 6.44
CA TRP A 61 -5.79 0.42 7.54
C TRP A 61 -6.25 0.86 8.93
N ARG A 62 -6.44 2.17 9.15
CA ARG A 62 -6.84 2.72 10.46
C ARG A 62 -8.25 2.33 10.84
N TYR A 63 -9.18 2.35 9.88
CA TYR A 63 -10.55 1.96 10.10
C TYR A 63 -10.64 0.47 10.44
N ASP A 64 -9.94 -0.37 9.68
CA ASP A 64 -9.85 -1.80 9.92
C ASP A 64 -9.18 -2.12 11.27
N TYR A 65 -8.17 -1.33 11.66
CA TYR A 65 -7.51 -1.44 12.96
C TYR A 65 -8.47 -1.11 14.12
N ILE A 66 -9.33 -0.09 13.98
CA ILE A 66 -10.36 0.25 14.97
C ILE A 66 -11.38 -0.89 15.11
N ILE A 67 -11.83 -1.46 13.99
CA ILE A 67 -12.73 -2.64 14.01
C ILE A 67 -12.07 -3.80 14.76
N MET A 68 -10.80 -4.07 14.48
CA MET A 68 -10.04 -5.11 15.17
C MET A 68 -10.03 -4.86 16.69
N LYS A 69 -9.76 -3.63 17.15
CA LYS A 69 -9.78 -3.31 18.59
C LYS A 69 -11.14 -3.60 19.23
N GLN A 70 -12.23 -3.23 18.57
CA GLN A 70 -13.59 -3.51 19.07
C GLN A 70 -13.85 -5.02 19.16
N VAL A 71 -13.39 -5.77 18.17
CA VAL A 71 -13.55 -7.23 18.10
C VAL A 71 -12.67 -7.96 19.13
N VAL A 72 -11.46 -7.45 19.40
CA VAL A 72 -10.55 -7.96 20.45
C VAL A 72 -11.10 -7.79 21.85
N GLN A 73 -11.86 -6.72 22.12
CA GLN A 73 -12.54 -6.54 23.41
C GLN A 73 -13.50 -7.69 23.76
N PHE A 74 -13.90 -8.51 22.78
CA PHE A 74 -14.71 -9.71 22.97
C PHE A 74 -13.91 -11.00 23.20
N GLY A 75 -12.59 -10.91 23.45
CA GLY A 75 -11.80 -12.04 23.98
C GLY A 75 -11.15 -12.95 22.94
N LEU A 76 -10.88 -12.46 21.73
CA LEU A 76 -10.21 -13.25 20.67
C LEU A 76 -8.69 -13.41 20.85
N GLY A 77 -8.10 -12.84 21.91
CA GLY A 77 -6.71 -13.08 22.29
C GLY A 77 -5.65 -12.32 21.49
N PHE A 78 -6.02 -11.43 20.57
CA PHE A 78 -5.06 -10.55 19.89
C PHE A 78 -4.69 -9.34 20.77
N THR A 79 -3.50 -8.79 20.57
CA THR A 79 -3.07 -7.57 21.26
C THR A 79 -3.55 -6.32 20.54
N ASP A 80 -3.74 -5.23 21.29
CA ASP A 80 -3.95 -3.90 20.70
C ASP A 80 -2.62 -3.32 20.18
N SER A 81 -2.08 -3.93 19.13
CA SER A 81 -0.86 -3.52 18.45
C SER A 81 -0.94 -3.79 16.95
N LEU A 82 0.02 -3.26 16.17
CA LEU A 82 0.12 -3.55 14.74
C LEU A 82 0.40 -5.05 14.47
N GLU A 83 1.16 -5.69 15.35
CA GLU A 83 1.36 -7.15 15.34
C GLU A 83 0.02 -7.88 15.53
N GLY A 84 -0.79 -7.46 16.51
CA GLY A 84 -2.11 -8.04 16.75
C GLY A 84 -3.07 -7.81 15.59
N TYR A 85 -2.96 -6.67 14.90
CA TYR A 85 -3.69 -6.42 13.65
C TYR A 85 -3.29 -7.36 12.52
N ALA A 86 -1.99 -7.60 12.33
CA ALA A 86 -1.49 -8.54 11.33
C ALA A 86 -1.94 -9.99 11.64
N GLN A 87 -1.91 -10.40 12.91
CA GLN A 87 -2.45 -11.67 13.37
C GLN A 87 -3.97 -11.78 13.12
N PHE A 88 -4.72 -10.70 13.38
CA PHE A 88 -6.15 -10.64 13.10
C PHE A 88 -6.46 -10.83 11.61
N GLN A 89 -5.69 -10.22 10.70
CA GLN A 89 -5.86 -10.47 9.25
C GLN A 89 -5.57 -11.94 8.89
N THR A 90 -4.53 -12.54 9.50
CA THR A 90 -4.25 -13.98 9.30
C THR A 90 -5.41 -14.84 9.78
N TYR A 91 -5.98 -14.55 10.95
CA TYR A 91 -7.18 -15.21 11.45
C TYR A 91 -8.38 -15.07 10.50
N LEU A 92 -8.62 -13.88 9.93
CA LEU A 92 -9.68 -13.68 8.94
C LEU A 92 -9.45 -14.53 7.68
N LEU A 93 -8.20 -14.65 7.20
CA LEU A 93 -7.89 -15.56 6.08
C LEU A 93 -8.27 -17.01 6.40
N GLU A 94 -8.07 -17.46 7.64
CA GLU A 94 -8.45 -18.81 8.05
C GLU A 94 -9.96 -19.04 8.11
N LYS A 95 -10.74 -17.98 8.37
CA LYS A 95 -12.20 -18.06 8.37
C LYS A 95 -12.79 -18.13 6.97
N HIS A 96 -12.15 -17.51 5.99
CA HIS A 96 -12.58 -17.55 4.59
C HIS A 96 -11.93 -18.70 3.81
N ARG A 97 -12.00 -19.94 4.31
CA ARG A 97 -11.37 -21.12 3.67
C ARG A 97 -12.27 -21.84 2.66
N SER A 98 -13.53 -21.45 2.51
CA SER A 98 -14.44 -22.14 1.58
C SER A 98 -14.09 -21.79 0.14
N ASN A 99 -14.49 -22.67 -0.80
CA ASN A 99 -14.27 -22.48 -2.23
C ASN A 99 -15.38 -21.63 -2.90
N THR A 100 -16.02 -20.72 -2.15
CA THR A 100 -17.01 -19.81 -2.72
C THR A 100 -16.31 -18.62 -3.38
N LEU A 101 -16.96 -18.01 -4.38
CA LEU A 101 -16.45 -16.79 -5.00
C LEU A 101 -16.31 -15.65 -3.98
N GLU A 102 -17.26 -15.57 -3.04
CA GLU A 102 -17.23 -14.57 -1.96
C GLU A 102 -16.01 -14.74 -1.05
N ASP A 103 -15.70 -15.98 -0.64
CA ASP A 103 -14.51 -16.26 0.15
C ASP A 103 -13.22 -15.98 -0.65
N GLU A 104 -13.19 -16.29 -1.96
CA GLU A 104 -12.05 -15.95 -2.80
C GLU A 104 -11.78 -14.43 -2.84
N ILE A 105 -12.83 -13.64 -3.03
CA ILE A 105 -12.77 -12.18 -3.03
C ILE A 105 -12.30 -11.67 -1.65
N ALA A 106 -12.93 -12.15 -0.57
CA ALA A 106 -12.57 -11.76 0.79
C ALA A 106 -11.10 -12.07 1.10
N ARG A 107 -10.64 -13.29 0.81
CA ARG A 107 -9.24 -13.70 1.03
C ARG A 107 -8.25 -12.77 0.32
N ARG A 108 -8.50 -12.46 -0.95
CA ARG A 108 -7.63 -11.56 -1.71
C ARG A 108 -7.57 -10.17 -1.08
N ALA A 109 -8.70 -9.63 -0.63
CA ALA A 109 -8.75 -8.31 0.00
C ALA A 109 -8.01 -8.32 1.34
N ILE A 110 -8.14 -9.40 2.12
CA ILE A 110 -7.44 -9.61 3.38
C ILE A 110 -5.92 -9.71 3.16
N ILE A 111 -5.43 -10.32 2.08
CA ILE A 111 -3.99 -10.35 1.77
C ILE A 111 -3.43 -8.94 1.62
N TYR A 112 -4.10 -8.06 0.88
CA TYR A 112 -3.65 -6.67 0.74
C TYR A 112 -3.67 -5.92 2.08
N ARG A 113 -4.68 -6.16 2.93
CA ARG A 113 -4.74 -5.61 4.29
C ARG A 113 -3.62 -6.13 5.18
N TYR A 114 -3.28 -7.42 5.08
CA TYR A 114 -2.15 -8.01 5.79
C TYR A 114 -0.82 -7.37 5.37
N LEU A 115 -0.58 -7.21 4.06
CA LEU A 115 0.61 -6.54 3.55
C LEU A 115 0.67 -5.06 3.98
N ALA A 116 -0.47 -4.36 4.02
CA ALA A 116 -0.54 -3.00 4.54
C ALA A 116 -0.16 -2.95 6.03
N ALA A 117 -0.67 -3.89 6.85
CA ALA A 117 -0.30 -4.03 8.25
C ALA A 117 1.21 -4.21 8.43
N LEU A 118 1.81 -5.15 7.70
CA LEU A 118 3.26 -5.40 7.72
C LEU A 118 4.08 -4.19 7.28
N THR A 119 3.62 -3.43 6.29
CA THR A 119 4.28 -2.20 5.83
C THR A 119 4.24 -1.11 6.92
N HIS A 120 3.11 -0.97 7.62
CA HIS A 120 3.01 -0.06 8.76
C HIS A 120 3.87 -0.51 9.94
N MET A 121 4.00 -1.81 10.19
CA MET A 121 4.94 -2.34 11.18
C MET A 121 6.38 -1.97 10.82
N LEU A 122 6.81 -2.21 9.58
CA LEU A 122 8.16 -1.83 9.13
C LEU A 122 8.41 -0.32 9.30
N THR A 123 7.44 0.50 8.90
CA THR A 123 7.48 1.96 9.08
C THR A 123 7.63 2.34 10.57
N PHE A 124 6.90 1.68 11.47
CA PHE A 124 7.00 1.94 12.91
C PHE A 124 8.36 1.52 13.49
N ARG A 125 8.95 0.42 12.99
CA ARG A 125 10.29 -0.02 13.37
C ARG A 125 11.36 0.95 12.87
N ALA A 126 11.22 1.47 11.64
CA ALA A 126 12.13 2.45 11.05
C ALA A 126 12.26 3.76 11.86
N ARG A 127 11.19 4.16 12.58
CA ARG A 127 11.25 5.30 13.52
C ARG A 127 12.28 5.13 14.63
N LYS A 128 12.61 3.90 15.01
CA LYS A 128 13.62 3.57 16.03
C LYS A 128 14.97 3.16 15.42
N ARG A 129 14.99 2.88 14.12
CA ARG A 129 16.09 2.27 13.34
C ARG A 129 16.15 2.97 11.97
N PRO A 130 16.73 4.17 11.90
CA PRO A 130 16.67 5.00 10.69
C PRO A 130 17.25 4.34 9.44
N GLU A 131 18.13 3.36 9.59
CA GLU A 131 18.68 2.55 8.50
C GLU A 131 17.61 1.85 7.66
N LEU A 132 16.42 1.58 8.22
CA LEU A 132 15.31 0.94 7.52
C LEU A 132 14.53 1.91 6.61
N TRP A 133 14.76 3.22 6.69
CA TRP A 133 14.02 4.18 5.86
C TRP A 133 14.27 3.99 4.38
N ASP A 134 15.46 3.53 4.01
CA ASP A 134 15.81 3.24 2.62
C ASP A 134 15.01 2.05 2.08
N ASP A 135 14.85 1.00 2.90
CA ASP A 135 14.02 -0.17 2.57
C ASP A 135 12.53 0.18 2.48
N VAL A 136 12.04 1.03 3.39
CA VAL A 136 10.66 1.54 3.36
C VAL A 136 10.45 2.36 2.08
N ALA A 137 11.40 3.22 1.71
CA ALA A 137 11.32 4.02 0.49
C ALA A 137 11.30 3.14 -0.77
N ASP A 138 12.15 2.10 -0.85
CA ASP A 138 12.15 1.14 -1.96
C ASP A 138 10.78 0.49 -2.15
N PHE A 139 10.17 0.03 -1.05
CA PHE A 139 8.85 -0.57 -1.09
C PHE A 139 7.81 0.41 -1.64
N TRP A 140 7.83 1.66 -1.17
CA TRP A 140 6.90 2.69 -1.63
C TRP A 140 7.10 3.05 -3.10
N VAL A 141 8.35 3.19 -3.57
CA VAL A 141 8.65 3.43 -4.99
C VAL A 141 8.09 2.31 -5.86
N ALA A 142 8.21 1.05 -5.43
CA ALA A 142 7.71 -0.08 -6.20
C ALA A 142 6.18 -0.12 -6.32
N VAL A 143 5.43 0.43 -5.36
CA VAL A 143 3.94 0.45 -5.41
C VAL A 143 3.37 1.72 -6.05
N LEU A 144 4.14 2.80 -6.16
CA LEU A 144 3.71 4.06 -6.79
C LEU A 144 3.18 3.94 -8.24
N PRO A 145 3.68 3.04 -9.12
CA PRO A 145 3.02 2.77 -10.40
C PRO A 145 1.54 2.40 -10.26
N GLY A 146 1.16 1.77 -9.15
CA GLY A 146 -0.24 1.45 -8.85
C GLY A 146 -1.09 2.66 -8.51
N ALA A 147 -0.52 3.75 -7.99
CA ALA A 147 -1.24 4.99 -7.74
C ALA A 147 -1.79 5.58 -9.05
N ARG A 148 -1.00 5.52 -10.13
CA ARG A 148 -1.43 5.94 -11.47
C ARG A 148 -2.54 5.06 -12.04
N ALA A 149 -2.56 3.77 -11.69
CA ALA A 149 -3.55 2.81 -12.15
C ALA A 149 -4.79 2.68 -11.26
N ILE A 150 -4.89 3.47 -10.18
CA ILE A 150 -5.82 3.19 -9.08
C ILE A 150 -7.28 3.30 -9.49
N ARG A 151 -7.65 4.37 -10.22
CA ARG A 151 -9.02 4.59 -10.70
C ARG A 151 -9.51 3.40 -11.52
N ARG A 152 -8.77 3.08 -12.58
CA ARG A 152 -9.09 1.97 -13.48
C ARG A 152 -9.17 0.65 -12.72
N THR A 153 -8.23 0.41 -11.81
CA THR A 153 -8.19 -0.83 -11.04
C THR A 153 -9.40 -0.97 -10.12
N ILE A 154 -9.83 0.10 -9.46
CA ILE A 154 -11.03 0.14 -8.61
C ILE A 154 -12.29 -0.11 -9.44
N GLU A 155 -12.41 0.53 -10.62
CA GLU A 155 -13.57 0.37 -11.50
C GLU A 155 -13.68 -1.06 -12.07
N GLU A 156 -12.56 -1.75 -12.28
CA GLU A 156 -12.51 -3.09 -12.89
C GLU A 156 -12.57 -4.24 -11.87
N THR A 157 -12.39 -3.96 -10.58
CA THR A 157 -12.31 -5.00 -9.53
C THR A 157 -13.57 -5.07 -8.68
N ALA A 158 -13.96 -6.29 -8.29
CA ALA A 158 -15.02 -6.52 -7.29
C ALA A 158 -14.43 -6.69 -5.88
N LEU A 159 -13.14 -6.40 -5.70
CA LEU A 159 -12.43 -6.70 -4.45
C LEU A 159 -12.84 -5.82 -3.28
N TRP A 160 -13.15 -4.55 -3.59
CA TRP A 160 -13.38 -3.51 -2.61
C TRP A 160 -14.85 -3.12 -2.59
N ARG A 161 -15.38 -2.84 -1.40
CA ARG A 161 -16.70 -2.24 -1.26
C ARG A 161 -16.62 -0.76 -1.65
N ALA A 162 -17.77 -0.14 -1.94
CA ALA A 162 -17.83 1.29 -2.26
C ALA A 162 -17.18 2.13 -1.15
N ASP A 163 -17.46 1.79 0.12
CA ASP A 163 -16.88 2.47 1.28
C ASP A 163 -15.35 2.36 1.34
N ASP A 164 -14.77 1.20 0.99
CA ASP A 164 -13.31 1.01 0.97
C ASP A 164 -12.63 1.92 -0.07
N THR A 165 -13.36 2.31 -1.12
CA THR A 165 -12.80 3.08 -2.27
C THR A 165 -13.14 4.57 -2.21
N LYS A 166 -13.94 4.99 -1.23
CA LYS A 166 -14.48 6.35 -1.13
C LYS A 166 -13.40 7.43 -1.13
N GLU A 167 -12.28 7.17 -0.47
CA GLU A 167 -11.12 8.05 -0.39
C GLU A 167 -10.50 8.39 -1.76
N PHE A 168 -10.75 7.55 -2.79
CA PHE A 168 -10.25 7.75 -4.14
C PHE A 168 -11.31 8.32 -5.09
N SER A 169 -12.47 8.75 -4.60
CA SER A 169 -13.57 9.21 -5.46
C SER A 169 -13.22 10.45 -6.30
N GLU A 170 -12.28 11.26 -5.83
CA GLU A 170 -11.79 12.46 -6.52
C GLU A 170 -10.64 12.18 -7.48
N VAL A 171 -10.12 10.95 -7.51
CA VAL A 171 -9.03 10.57 -8.42
C VAL A 171 -9.58 10.35 -9.82
N THR A 172 -9.41 11.35 -10.68
CA THR A 172 -9.92 11.30 -12.06
C THR A 172 -8.85 10.98 -13.09
N THR A 173 -7.59 11.27 -12.80
CA THR A 173 -6.44 11.04 -13.69
C THR A 173 -5.34 10.23 -13.02
N GLU A 174 -4.38 9.74 -13.82
CA GLU A 174 -3.18 9.08 -13.27
C GLU A 174 -2.39 10.01 -12.35
N VAL A 175 -2.32 11.30 -12.72
CA VAL A 175 -1.61 12.34 -11.96
C VAL A 175 -2.31 12.61 -10.64
N ASP A 176 -3.64 12.64 -10.61
CA ASP A 176 -4.41 12.78 -9.36
C ASP A 176 -4.11 11.62 -8.41
N GLY A 177 -4.07 10.39 -8.92
CA GLY A 177 -3.81 9.20 -8.13
C GLY A 177 -2.41 9.19 -7.53
N GLU A 178 -1.40 9.53 -8.34
CA GLU A 178 -0.03 9.68 -7.87
C GLU A 178 0.08 10.78 -6.80
N ASN A 179 -0.49 11.96 -7.05
CA ASN A 179 -0.49 13.08 -6.11
C ASN A 179 -1.19 12.74 -4.80
N TYR A 180 -2.35 12.07 -4.87
CA TYR A 180 -3.08 11.63 -3.69
C TYR A 180 -2.21 10.70 -2.84
N CYS A 181 -1.60 9.69 -3.47
CA CYS A 181 -0.72 8.74 -2.78
C CYS A 181 0.48 9.44 -2.10
N LEU A 182 1.19 10.30 -2.85
CA LEU A 182 2.35 11.05 -2.36
C LEU A 182 2.02 12.00 -1.20
N ARG A 183 0.79 12.54 -1.14
CA ARG A 183 0.37 13.51 -0.12
C ARG A 183 -0.32 12.89 1.08
N HIS A 184 -1.07 11.80 0.90
CA HIS A 184 -1.97 11.28 1.93
C HIS A 184 -1.60 9.88 2.42
N LEU A 185 -1.03 9.03 1.56
CA LEU A 185 -0.73 7.64 1.91
C LEU A 185 0.73 7.41 2.30
N LEU A 186 1.67 8.10 1.64
CA LEU A 186 3.09 7.97 1.97
C LEU A 186 3.38 8.39 3.43
N PRO A 187 4.18 7.60 4.18
CA PRO A 187 4.71 8.01 5.48
C PRO A 187 5.42 9.35 5.36
N GLN A 188 5.18 10.25 6.31
CA GLN A 188 5.70 11.61 6.27
C GLN A 188 7.23 11.62 6.20
N GLU A 189 7.86 10.68 6.91
CA GLU A 189 9.29 10.52 7.06
C GLU A 189 10.02 10.23 5.75
N ILE A 190 9.34 9.64 4.75
CA ILE A 190 9.96 9.33 3.44
C ILE A 190 9.56 10.28 2.32
N ARG A 191 8.70 11.27 2.56
CA ARG A 191 8.18 12.15 1.48
C ARG A 191 9.26 12.98 0.80
N SER A 192 10.34 13.28 1.51
CA SER A 192 11.53 14.00 1.02
C SER A 192 12.73 13.06 0.82
N HIS A 193 12.54 11.74 0.87
CA HIS A 193 13.60 10.78 0.65
C HIS A 193 14.07 10.84 -0.81
N ALA A 194 15.38 10.70 -1.05
CA ALA A 194 15.98 10.85 -2.39
C ALA A 194 15.26 10.00 -3.45
N LYS A 195 14.99 8.73 -3.15
CA LYS A 195 14.25 7.80 -4.04
C LYS A 195 12.82 8.26 -4.37
N ILE A 196 12.14 8.92 -3.42
CA ILE A 196 10.79 9.46 -3.65
C ILE A 196 10.86 10.73 -4.51
N ASN A 197 11.89 11.56 -4.32
CA ASN A 197 12.11 12.73 -5.17
C ASN A 197 12.44 12.31 -6.61
N GLU A 198 13.33 11.34 -6.79
CA GLU A 198 13.66 10.76 -8.11
C GLU A 198 12.40 10.27 -8.84
N TRP A 199 11.49 9.59 -8.13
CA TRP A 199 10.20 9.19 -8.70
C TRP A 199 9.33 10.36 -9.16
N ARG A 200 9.33 11.49 -8.43
CA ARG A 200 8.56 12.68 -8.80
C ARG A 200 9.16 13.40 -10.01
N GLU A 201 10.48 13.35 -10.11
CA GLU A 201 11.28 14.03 -11.14
C GLU A 201 11.34 13.26 -12.46
N LYS A 202 10.93 11.99 -12.46
CA LYS A 202 10.96 11.11 -13.63
C LYS A 202 10.21 11.68 -14.84
N ASP A 203 9.13 12.41 -14.58
CA ASP A 203 8.23 12.97 -15.59
C ASP A 203 8.48 14.48 -15.81
N TRP A 204 9.49 15.09 -15.18
CA TRP A 204 9.78 16.51 -15.36
C TRP A 204 10.29 16.81 -16.76
N SER A 205 9.85 17.94 -17.32
CA SER A 205 10.42 18.48 -18.55
C SER A 205 11.86 18.94 -18.32
N HIS A 206 12.63 19.08 -19.41
CA HIS A 206 13.98 19.67 -19.35
C HIS A 206 13.98 21.08 -18.74
N GLU A 207 12.94 21.88 -19.01
CA GLU A 207 12.79 23.23 -18.46
C GLU A 207 12.55 23.19 -16.95
N GLN A 208 11.68 22.30 -16.47
CA GLN A 208 11.40 22.13 -15.03
C GLN A 208 12.64 21.68 -14.25
N ARG A 209 13.45 20.79 -14.83
CA ARG A 209 14.73 20.37 -14.23
C ARG A 209 15.71 21.54 -14.14
N ALA A 210 15.86 22.31 -15.21
CA ALA A 210 16.77 23.44 -15.25
C ALA A 210 16.36 24.56 -14.26
N GLU A 211 15.07 24.84 -14.11
CA GLU A 211 14.57 25.80 -13.13
C GLU A 211 14.87 25.36 -11.69
N MET A 212 14.68 24.09 -11.36
CA MET A 212 14.98 23.57 -10.02
C MET A 212 16.48 23.54 -9.72
N GLU A 213 17.33 23.18 -10.69
CA GLU A 213 18.79 23.26 -10.55
C GLU A 213 19.27 24.69 -10.29
N GLN A 214 18.66 25.68 -10.94
CA GLN A 214 18.94 27.09 -10.69
C GLN A 214 18.51 27.49 -9.27
N LEU A 215 17.32 27.07 -8.83
CA LEU A 215 16.80 27.35 -7.50
C LEU A 215 17.69 26.76 -6.39
N ASP A 216 18.13 25.51 -6.56
CA ASP A 216 19.04 24.83 -5.64
C ASP A 216 20.41 25.51 -5.60
N ALA A 217 20.93 25.96 -6.74
CA ALA A 217 22.16 26.74 -6.82
C ALA A 217 22.04 28.09 -6.10
N GLU A 218 20.88 28.76 -6.20
CA GLU A 218 20.60 30.01 -5.47
C GLU A 218 20.48 29.79 -3.97
N ILE A 219 19.75 28.76 -3.54
CA ILE A 219 19.64 28.37 -2.13
C ILE A 219 21.02 28.02 -1.56
N GLY A 220 21.82 27.24 -2.29
CA GLY A 220 23.19 26.90 -1.91
C GLY A 220 24.08 28.12 -1.73
N ARG A 221 23.93 29.16 -2.56
CA ARG A 221 24.64 30.44 -2.41
C ARG A 221 24.13 31.25 -1.20
N MET A 222 22.84 31.21 -0.90
CA MET A 222 22.27 31.90 0.27
C MET A 222 22.70 31.26 1.58
N ILE A 223 22.82 29.93 1.63
CA ILE A 223 23.25 29.19 2.83
C ILE A 223 24.77 29.27 3.04
N ASN A 224 25.56 29.30 1.96
CA ASN A 224 27.03 29.31 2.01
C ASN A 224 27.66 30.67 1.65
N GLY A 225 26.89 31.77 1.74
CA GLY A 225 27.36 33.12 1.42
C GLY A 225 28.57 33.56 2.25
N PRO A 226 29.39 34.52 1.75
CA PRO A 226 30.79 34.67 2.12
C PRO A 226 30.97 35.03 3.61
N ARG A 227 31.95 34.38 4.25
CA ARG A 227 32.54 34.88 5.51
C ARG A 227 33.43 36.08 5.24
#